data_AF-A0A382U3M2-F1
#
_entry.id   AF-A0A382U3M2-F1
#
_cell.length_a   1.000
_cell.length_b   1.000
_cell.length_c   1.000
_cell.angle_alpha   90.00
_cell.angle_beta   90.00
_cell.angle_gamma   90.00
#
_symmetry.space_group_name_H-M   'P 1'
#
loop_
_entity.id
_entity.type
_entity.pdbx_description
1 polymer ?
#
loop_
_entity_poly.entity_id
_entity_poly.type
_entity_poly.pdbx_seq_one_letter_code
_entity_poly.pdbx_strand_id
1 'polypeptide(L)' 'MSDKGILKLLKTRKADFLKVLGGEATSFNSSPPELRMKFEVGEEFCHSGGKIIQGGFITVMLDAPMAHLVI' A
#
# COMPACT_ATOMS: atom_id res chain seq x y z
N MET A 1 13.17 9.85 -12.84
CA MET A 1 11.79 10.37 -13.06
C MET A 1 11.50 11.42 -12.00
N SER A 2 10.54 12.33 -12.21
CA SER A 2 10.08 13.20 -11.12
C SER A 2 9.23 12.41 -10.12
N ASP A 3 9.14 12.87 -8.88
CA ASP A 3 8.31 12.24 -7.84
C ASP A 3 6.85 12.08 -8.27
N LYS A 4 6.30 13.07 -8.98
CA LYS A 4 4.96 12.99 -9.59
C LYS A 4 4.87 11.86 -10.62
N GLY A 5 5.93 11.65 -11.41
CA GLY A 5 6.01 10.57 -12.38
C GLY A 5 6.04 9.19 -11.70
N ILE A 6 6.83 9.05 -10.63
CA ILE A 6 6.91 7.81 -9.84
C ILE A 6 5.56 7.53 -9.17
N LEU A 7 4.94 8.52 -8.53
CA LEU A 7 3.61 8.36 -7.93
C LEU A 7 2.56 7.91 -8.96
N LYS A 8 2.59 8.46 -10.18
CA LYS A 8 1.70 8.04 -11.27
C LYS A 8 1.97 6.59 -11.70
N LEU A 9 3.23 6.17 -11.75
CA LEU A 9 3.61 4.79 -12.04
C LEU A 9 3.07 3.83 -10.97
N LEU A 10 3.29 4.15 -9.69
CA LEU A 10 2.83 3.35 -8.55
C LEU A 10 1.29 3.20 -8.53
N LYS A 11 0.55 4.26 -8.88
CA LYS A 11 -0.92 4.21 -8.98
C LYS A 11 -1.43 3.34 -10.14
N THR A 12 -0.67 3.26 -11.24
CA THR A 12 -1.11 2.55 -12.46
C THR A 12 -0.68 1.08 -12.49
N ARG A 13 0.47 0.74 -11.89
CA ARG A 13 1.00 -0.62 -11.83
C ARG A 13 0.77 -1.25 -10.45
N LYS A 14 -0.49 -1.48 -10.09
CA LYS A 14 -0.85 -2.13 -8.82
C LYS A 14 -0.76 -3.65 -8.94
N ALA A 15 0.05 -4.27 -8.09
CA ALA A 15 0.03 -5.71 -7.87
C ALA A 15 -1.36 -6.18 -7.41
N ASP A 16 -1.76 -7.40 -7.73
CA ASP A 16 -3.13 -7.87 -7.49
C ASP A 16 -3.50 -7.89 -6.00
N PHE A 17 -2.56 -8.22 -5.12
CA PHE A 17 -2.79 -8.17 -3.67
C PHE A 17 -3.10 -6.75 -3.16
N LEU A 18 -2.53 -5.71 -3.78
CA LEU A 18 -2.87 -4.32 -3.43
C LEU A 18 -4.30 -4.00 -3.84
N LYS A 19 -4.82 -4.57 -4.93
CA LYS A 19 -6.23 -4.38 -5.30
C LYS A 19 -7.15 -5.06 -4.27
N VAL A 20 -6.79 -6.27 -3.84
CA VAL A 20 -7.52 -7.03 -2.82
C VAL A 20 -7.62 -6.27 -1.49
N LEU A 21 -6.53 -5.61 -1.06
CA LEU A 21 -6.49 -4.87 0.20
C LEU A 21 -6.89 -3.37 0.06
N GLY A 22 -7.40 -2.95 -1.09
CA GLY A 22 -7.74 -1.54 -1.34
C GLY A 22 -6.53 -0.60 -1.23
N GLY A 23 -5.33 -1.09 -1.53
CA GLY A 23 -4.06 -0.40 -1.42
C GLY A 23 -3.82 0.64 -2.52
N GLU A 24 -3.37 1.82 -2.13
CA GLU A 24 -3.00 2.90 -3.04
C GLU A 24 -1.88 3.78 -2.50
N ALA A 25 -0.90 4.10 -3.36
CA ALA A 25 0.09 5.13 -3.09
C ALA A 25 -0.55 6.53 -3.14
N THR A 26 -0.38 7.31 -2.07
CA THR A 26 -0.95 8.65 -1.92
C THR A 26 0.07 9.76 -2.08
N SER A 27 1.33 9.53 -1.69
CA SER A 27 2.44 10.48 -1.90
C SER A 27 3.78 9.75 -2.02
N PHE A 28 4.69 10.31 -2.80
CA PHE A 28 6.07 9.85 -2.92
C PHE A 28 7.03 11.06 -2.85
N ASN A 29 8.13 10.92 -2.12
CA ASN A 29 9.24 11.85 -2.07
C ASN A 29 10.54 11.07 -2.27
N SER A 30 11.42 11.55 -3.14
CA SER A 30 12.74 10.94 -3.36
C SER A 30 13.80 11.39 -2.35
N SER A 31 13.64 12.55 -1.71
CA SER A 31 14.63 13.09 -0.77
C SER A 31 14.00 13.93 0.35
N PRO A 32 13.96 13.43 1.60
CA PRO A 32 14.29 12.07 1.99
C PRO A 32 13.33 11.05 1.34
N PRO A 33 13.76 9.79 1.10
CA PRO A 33 12.89 8.76 0.58
C PRO A 33 11.69 8.54 1.50
N GLU A 34 10.49 8.83 1.01
CA GLU A 34 9.23 8.59 1.72
C GLU A 34 8.14 8.17 0.73
N LEU A 35 7.41 7.10 1.07
CA LEU A 35 6.20 6.68 0.39
C LEU A 35 5.07 6.55 1.41
N ARG A 36 3.91 7.12 1.08
CA ARG A 36 2.67 6.91 1.85
C ARG A 36 1.70 6.08 1.04
N MET A 37 1.10 5.10 1.69
CA MET A 37 0.02 4.30 1.14
C MET A 37 -1.20 4.33 2.05
N LYS A 38 -2.39 4.26 1.46
CA LYS A 38 -3.66 4.05 2.12
C LYS A 38 -4.18 2.66 1.75
N PHE A 39 -4.84 2.00 2.70
CA PHE A 39 -5.51 0.72 2.50
C PHE A 39 -6.95 0.83 2.97
N GLU A 40 -7.89 0.36 2.17
CA GLU A 40 -9.31 0.21 2.52
C GLU A 40 -9.65 -1.27 2.48
N VAL A 41 -9.48 -1.92 3.63
CA VAL A 41 -9.58 -3.38 3.75
C VAL A 41 -11.02 -3.79 4.05
N GLY A 42 -11.54 -4.75 3.30
CA GLY A 42 -12.86 -5.33 3.51
C GLY A 42 -12.97 -6.18 4.78
N GLU A 43 -14.19 -6.35 5.29
CA GLU A 43 -14.46 -7.12 6.52
C GLU A 43 -14.07 -8.60 6.39
N GLU A 44 -14.00 -9.15 5.18
CA GLU A 44 -13.58 -10.52 4.89
C GLU A 44 -12.10 -10.80 5.26
N PHE A 45 -11.31 -9.75 5.48
CA PHE A 45 -9.91 -9.84 5.93
C PHE A 45 -9.74 -9.54 7.43
N CYS A 46 -10.86 -9.38 8.14
CA CYS A 46 -10.90 -9.13 9.58
C CYS A 46 -11.32 -10.37 10.38
N HIS A 47 -10.76 -10.53 11.58
CA HIS A 47 -11.24 -11.43 12.60
C HIS A 47 -12.11 -10.69 13.64
N SER A 48 -12.54 -11.41 14.70
CA SER A 48 -13.38 -10.87 15.77
C SER A 48 -14.70 -10.28 15.25
N GLY A 49 -15.33 -10.96 14.29
CA GLY A 49 -16.60 -10.54 13.69
C GLY A 49 -16.46 -9.29 12.82
N GLY A 50 -15.42 -9.22 11.99
CA GLY A 50 -15.23 -8.12 11.04
C GLY A 50 -14.56 -6.87 11.61
N LYS A 51 -14.19 -6.86 12.90
CA LYS A 51 -13.78 -5.62 13.60
C LYS A 51 -12.28 -5.36 13.64
N ILE A 52 -11.46 -6.41 13.56
CA ILE A 52 -10.01 -6.31 13.71
C ILE A 52 -9.36 -6.99 12.53
N ILE A 53 -8.56 -6.26 11.77
CA ILE A 53 -7.81 -6.81 10.63
C ILE A 53 -6.83 -7.89 11.08
N GLN A 54 -6.73 -8.97 10.31
CA GLN A 54 -5.81 -10.06 10.63
C GLN A 54 -4.35 -9.63 10.49
N GLY A 55 -3.52 -9.99 11.48
CA GLY A 55 -2.12 -9.56 11.55
C GLY A 55 -1.29 -9.88 10.30
N GLY A 56 -1.57 -10.99 9.62
CA GLY A 56 -0.90 -11.34 8.35
C GLY A 56 -1.11 -10.28 7.25
N PHE A 57 -2.31 -9.70 7.15
CA PHE A 57 -2.57 -8.62 6.19
C PHE A 57 -1.92 -7.31 6.61
N ILE A 58 -1.82 -7.04 7.92
CA ILE A 58 -1.03 -5.90 8.43
C ILE A 58 0.43 -6.02 8.01
N THR A 59 1.04 -7.21 8.10
CA THR A 59 2.42 -7.43 7.64
C THR A 59 2.57 -7.10 6.15
N VAL A 60 1.61 -7.53 5.31
CA VAL A 60 1.60 -7.18 3.88
C VAL A 60 1.47 -5.66 3.66
N MET A 61 0.60 -5.00 4.43
CA MET A 61 0.40 -3.55 4.35
C MET A 61 1.65 -2.76 4.77
N LEU A 62 2.48 -3.30 5.67
CA LEU A 62 3.75 -2.71 6.07
C LEU A 62 4.86 -2.97 5.05
N ASP A 63 4.91 -4.17 4.49
CA ASP A 63 5.91 -4.56 3.49
C ASP A 63 5.73 -3.79 2.17
N ALA A 64 4.48 -3.59 1.72
CA ALA A 64 4.20 -2.94 0.45
C ALA A 64 4.86 -1.55 0.31
N PRO A 65 4.68 -0.57 1.22
CA PRO A 65 5.38 0.70 1.14
C PRO A 65 6.90 0.56 1.11
N MET A 66 7.46 -0.35 1.92
CA MET A 66 8.91 -0.56 1.97
C MET A 66 9.45 -1.11 0.65
N ALA A 67 8.80 -2.12 0.07
CA ALA A 67 9.18 -2.70 -1.22
C ALA A 67 9.15 -1.66 -2.36
N HIS A 68 8.19 -0.73 -2.32
CA HIS A 68 8.07 0.31 -3.34
C HIS A 68 9.04 1.50 -3.14
N LEU A 69 9.68 1.60 -1.98
CA LEU A 69 10.69 2.64 -1.70
C LEU A 69 12.09 2.27 -2.23
N VAL A 70 12.30 1.01 -2.62
CA VAL A 70 13.58 0.50 -3.18
C VAL A 70 13.62 0.61 -4.73
N ILE A 71 12.62 1.27 -5.34
CA ILE A 71 12.46 1.38 -6.81
C ILE A 71 13.18 2.60 -7.38
#